data_AF-A0A1A8CU43-F1
#
_entry.id   AF-A0A1A8CU43-F1
#
_cell.length_a   1.000
_cell.length_b   1.000
_cell.length_c   1.000
_cell.angle_alpha   90.00
_cell.angle_beta   90.00
_cell.angle_gamma   90.00
#
_symmetry.space_group_name_H-M   'P 1'
#
loop_
_entity.id
_entity.type
_entity.pdbx_description
1 polymer ?
#
loop_
_entity_poly.entity_id
_entity_poly.type
_entity_poly.pdbx_seq_one_letter_code
_entity_poly.pdbx_strand_id
1 'polypeptide(L)'
;MGILKLLSAGMPLMLAVFSLTAHGTTTRYVTYEEDAAGTEIGNLSQDLKIDPADDLDTSFRFMQEESISSLLHMRENDGLLSVAEIIDREQLCP
;
A
#
# COMPACT_ATOMS: atom_id res chain seq x y z
N MET A 1 29.42 35.01 -9.85
CA MET A 1 27.94 34.89 -9.92
C MET A 1 27.49 33.85 -10.97
N GLY A 2 28.13 32.67 -11.05
CA GLY A 2 27.89 31.71 -12.16
C GLY A 2 27.70 30.25 -11.76
N ILE A 3 28.31 29.83 -10.64
CA ILE A 3 28.23 28.46 -10.12
C ILE A 3 26.98 28.18 -9.26
N LEU A 4 26.25 29.22 -8.83
CA LEU A 4 25.03 29.05 -8.02
C LEU A 4 23.76 28.78 -8.85
N LYS A 5 23.78 29.04 -10.17
CA LYS A 5 22.62 28.85 -11.06
C LYS A 5 22.48 27.42 -11.63
N LEU A 6 23.54 26.60 -11.58
CA LEU A 6 23.49 25.20 -12.05
C LEU A 6 22.78 24.27 -11.06
N LEU A 7 22.85 24.57 -9.75
CA LEU A 7 22.17 23.81 -8.71
C LEU A 7 20.63 23.98 -8.76
N SER A 8 20.12 25.13 -9.23
CA SER A 8 18.67 25.38 -9.30
C SER A 8 17.98 24.78 -10.52
N ALA A 9 18.72 24.49 -11.61
CA ALA A 9 18.18 23.87 -12.82
C ALA A 9 18.34 22.35 -12.84
N GLY A 10 19.32 21.80 -12.10
CA GLY A 10 19.50 20.35 -11.95
C GLY A 10 18.40 19.70 -11.11
N MET A 11 17.97 20.35 -10.02
CA MET A 11 16.88 19.89 -9.15
C MET A 11 15.56 19.60 -9.89
N PRO A 12 14.98 20.52 -10.70
CA PRO A 12 13.73 20.24 -11.41
C PRO A 12 13.89 19.18 -12.50
N LEU A 13 15.06 19.06 -13.12
CA LEU A 13 15.35 17.99 -14.08
C LEU A 13 15.42 16.61 -13.40
N MET A 14 16.08 16.54 -12.23
CA MET A 14 16.13 15.33 -11.40
C MET A 14 14.73 14.92 -10.93
N LEU A 15 13.93 15.87 -10.47
CA LEU A 15 12.56 15.63 -10.04
C LEU A 15 11.67 15.15 -11.20
N ALA A 16 11.81 15.74 -12.39
CA ALA A 16 11.09 15.31 -13.58
C ALA A 16 11.46 13.88 -14.00
N VAL A 17 12.75 13.53 -13.95
CA VAL A 17 13.22 12.15 -14.20
C VAL A 17 12.65 11.17 -13.16
N PHE A 18 12.66 11.54 -11.88
CA PHE A 18 12.14 10.70 -10.80
C PHE A 18 10.64 10.40 -10.96
N SER A 19 9.85 11.41 -11.34
CA SER A 19 8.42 11.24 -11.63
C SER A 19 8.16 10.36 -12.86
N LEU A 20 9.07 10.33 -13.84
CA LEU A 20 8.96 9.45 -15.01
C LEU A 20 9.24 7.97 -14.69
N THR A 21 10.00 7.69 -13.63
CA THR A 21 10.35 6.32 -13.22
C THR A 21 9.42 5.76 -12.14
N ALA A 22 8.55 6.59 -11.57
CA ALA A 22 7.59 6.16 -10.57
C ALA A 22 6.57 5.18 -11.20
N HIS A 23 6.54 3.96 -10.68
CA HIS A 23 5.55 2.96 -11.05
C HIS A 23 4.60 2.76 -9.87
N GLY A 24 3.31 2.70 -10.17
CA GLY A 24 2.27 2.33 -9.23
C GLY A 24 1.41 1.25 -9.86
N THR A 25 0.81 0.42 -9.02
CA THR A 25 -0.18 -0.56 -9.44
C THR A 25 -1.37 -0.50 -8.49
N THR A 26 -2.53 -0.87 -9.01
CA THR A 26 -3.79 -0.85 -8.27
C THR A 26 -4.32 -2.26 -8.21
N THR A 27 -4.46 -2.79 -6.99
CA THR A 27 -5.21 -4.01 -6.73
C THR A 27 -6.58 -3.68 -6.14
N ARG A 28 -7.57 -4.54 -6.38
CA ARG A 28 -8.93 -4.41 -5.85
C ARG A 28 -9.35 -5.73 -5.25
N TYR A 29 -9.67 -5.70 -3.97
CA TYR A 29 -10.27 -6.82 -3.27
C TYR A 29 -11.76 -6.57 -2.99
N VAL A 30 -12.49 -7.65 -2.72
CA VAL A 30 -13.91 -7.63 -2.33
C VAL A 30 -14.07 -8.63 -1.18
N THR A 31 -14.85 -8.27 -0.18
CA THR A 31 -15.25 -9.12 0.95
C THR A 31 -16.73 -8.89 1.22
N TYR A 32 -17.37 -9.79 1.97
CA TYR A 32 -18.74 -9.59 2.40
C TYR A 32 -18.78 -8.78 3.70
N GLU A 33 -19.87 -8.03 3.89
CA GLU A 33 -20.17 -7.45 5.20
C GLU A 33 -20.40 -8.57 6.22
N GLU A 34 -20.20 -8.26 7.49
CA GLU A 34 -20.40 -9.21 8.60
C GLU A 34 -19.51 -10.48 8.54
N ASP A 35 -18.48 -10.49 7.68
CA ASP A 35 -17.47 -11.54 7.67
C ASP A 35 -16.75 -11.59 9.02
N ALA A 36 -16.46 -12.81 9.49
CA ALA A 36 -15.80 -13.00 10.78
C ALA A 36 -14.39 -12.42 10.78
N ALA A 37 -13.94 -11.91 11.94
CA ALA A 37 -12.55 -11.51 12.13
C ALA A 37 -11.59 -12.67 11.79
N GLY A 38 -10.52 -12.35 11.06
CA GLY A 38 -9.56 -13.31 10.52
C GLY A 38 -9.92 -13.89 9.15
N THR A 39 -11.09 -13.55 8.58
CA THR A 39 -11.44 -13.96 7.21
C THR A 39 -10.41 -13.40 6.23
N GLU A 40 -9.83 -14.29 5.42
CA GLU A 40 -8.84 -13.93 4.41
C GLU A 40 -9.52 -13.26 3.21
N ILE A 41 -9.00 -12.11 2.80
CA ILE A 41 -9.54 -11.30 1.70
C ILE A 41 -8.69 -11.46 0.44
N GLY A 42 -7.37 -11.46 0.57
CA GLY A 42 -6.43 -11.57 -0.54
C GLY A 42 -4.98 -11.41 -0.11
N ASN A 43 -4.03 -11.60 -1.03
CA ASN A 43 -2.61 -11.53 -0.72
C ASN A 43 -1.89 -10.53 -1.65
N LEU A 44 -1.37 -9.46 -1.05
CA LEU A 44 -0.74 -8.37 -1.78
C LEU A 44 0.60 -8.80 -2.42
N SER A 45 1.39 -9.65 -1.76
CA SER A 45 2.67 -10.10 -2.32
C SER A 45 2.46 -10.88 -3.62
N GLN A 46 1.43 -11.73 -3.68
CA GLN A 46 1.08 -12.50 -4.86
C GLN A 46 0.63 -11.61 -6.03
N ASP A 47 -0.22 -10.63 -5.75
CA ASP A 47 -0.75 -9.73 -6.79
C ASP A 47 0.33 -8.79 -7.34
N LEU A 48 1.29 -8.39 -6.50
CA LEU A 48 2.44 -7.58 -6.89
C LEU A 48 3.60 -8.41 -7.47
N LYS A 49 3.51 -9.74 -7.40
CA LYS A 49 4.60 -10.68 -7.76
C LYS A 49 5.90 -10.39 -7.00
N ILE A 50 5.76 -10.09 -5.73
CA ILE A 50 6.87 -9.92 -4.78
C ILE A 50 6.99 -11.25 -4.05
N ASP A 51 8.15 -11.88 -4.10
CA ASP A 51 8.45 -13.03 -3.25
C ASP A 51 9.11 -12.53 -1.96
N PRO A 52 8.45 -12.64 -0.78
CA PRO A 52 9.05 -12.24 0.48
C PRO A 52 10.32 -13.02 0.83
N ALA A 53 10.57 -14.17 0.20
CA ALA A 53 11.79 -14.93 0.38
C ALA A 53 13.00 -14.35 -0.37
N ASP A 54 12.78 -13.51 -1.39
CA ASP A 54 13.85 -12.88 -2.17
C ASP A 54 14.58 -11.79 -1.35
N ASP A 55 13.86 -11.10 -0.46
CA ASP A 55 14.41 -10.08 0.43
C ASP A 55 13.70 -10.10 1.79
N LEU A 56 14.44 -10.49 2.83
CA LEU A 56 13.94 -10.59 4.21
C LEU A 56 13.55 -9.25 4.83
N ASP A 57 14.03 -8.14 4.25
CA ASP A 57 13.67 -6.79 4.69
C ASP A 57 12.35 -6.31 4.05
N THR A 58 11.72 -7.14 3.19
CA THR A 58 10.41 -6.86 2.62
C THR A 58 9.32 -6.90 3.70
N SER A 59 8.70 -5.74 3.95
CA SER A 59 7.58 -5.59 4.89
C SER A 59 6.36 -4.99 4.21
N PHE A 60 5.17 -5.50 4.50
CA PHE A 60 3.89 -4.98 4.00
C PHE A 60 3.17 -4.18 5.08
N ARG A 61 2.70 -2.96 4.75
CA ARG A 61 1.95 -2.10 5.67
C ARG A 61 0.95 -1.19 4.96
N PHE A 62 -0.10 -0.80 5.67
CA PHE A 62 -0.96 0.30 5.24
C PHE A 62 -0.22 1.64 5.33
N MET A 63 -0.51 2.53 4.38
CA MET A 63 -0.13 3.95 4.46
C MET A 63 -1.28 4.85 4.91
N GLN A 64 -2.52 4.32 4.99
CA GLN A 64 -3.73 5.11 5.23
C GLN A 64 -4.00 5.40 6.71
N GLU A 65 -4.89 6.38 6.92
CA GLU A 65 -5.35 6.90 8.22
C GLU A 65 -6.02 5.82 9.08
N GLU A 66 -5.91 5.95 10.40
CA GLU A 66 -6.14 4.83 11.35
C GLU A 66 -7.53 4.20 11.28
N SER A 67 -8.54 4.93 10.79
CA SER A 67 -9.95 4.50 10.75
C SER A 67 -10.23 3.28 9.85
N ILE A 68 -9.46 3.08 8.77
CA ILE A 68 -9.58 1.88 7.92
C ILE A 68 -8.67 0.76 8.42
N SER A 69 -7.53 1.13 9.03
CA SER A 69 -6.57 0.15 9.58
C SER A 69 -7.09 -0.60 10.80
N SER A 70 -8.16 -0.13 11.46
CA SER A 70 -8.82 -0.88 12.53
C SER A 70 -9.72 -2.00 12.01
N LEU A 71 -10.28 -1.85 10.81
CA LEU A 71 -11.22 -2.81 10.22
C LEU A 71 -10.53 -3.92 9.41
N LEU A 72 -9.34 -3.61 8.88
CA LEU A 72 -8.56 -4.52 8.04
C LEU A 72 -7.17 -4.74 8.64
N HIS A 73 -6.72 -5.98 8.61
CA HIS A 73 -5.38 -6.36 9.02
C HIS A 73 -4.53 -6.74 7.81
N MET A 74 -3.31 -6.23 7.73
CA MET A 74 -2.31 -6.65 6.76
C MET A 74 -1.17 -7.32 7.51
N ARG A 75 -0.93 -8.59 7.19
CA ARG A 75 0.18 -9.33 7.78
C ARG A 75 1.49 -8.88 7.15
N GLU A 76 2.41 -8.43 8.00
CA GLU A 76 3.63 -7.73 7.57
C GLU A 76 4.59 -8.61 6.75
N ASN A 77 4.62 -9.92 7.00
CA ASN A 77 5.62 -10.83 6.43
C ASN A 77 5.31 -11.31 5.00
N ASP A 78 4.03 -11.31 4.59
CA ASP A 78 3.62 -11.87 3.30
C ASP A 78 2.47 -11.12 2.62
N GLY A 79 2.00 -10.04 3.23
CA GLY A 79 0.97 -9.18 2.67
C GLY A 79 -0.42 -9.81 2.63
N LEU A 80 -0.71 -10.84 3.44
CA LEU A 80 -2.07 -11.35 3.61
C LEU A 80 -2.97 -10.25 4.19
N LEU A 81 -4.01 -9.89 3.45
CA LEU A 81 -5.07 -8.98 3.86
C LEU A 81 -6.23 -9.80 4.45
N SER A 82 -6.67 -9.45 5.65
CA SER A 82 -7.78 -10.11 6.34
C SER A 82 -8.69 -9.12 7.06
N VAL A 83 -9.90 -9.56 7.39
CA VAL A 83 -10.82 -8.82 8.26
C VAL A 83 -10.22 -8.75 9.67
N ALA A 84 -10.10 -7.55 10.25
CA ALA A 84 -9.64 -7.35 11.63
C ALA A 84 -10.81 -7.30 12.61
N GLU A 85 -11.82 -6.49 12.27
CA GLU A 85 -13.08 -6.34 13.00
C GLU A 85 -14.24 -6.47 12.02
N ILE A 86 -15.43 -6.79 12.55
CA ILE A 86 -16.64 -6.95 11.75
C ILE A 86 -16.91 -5.67 10.95
N ILE A 87 -17.05 -5.82 9.64
CA ILE A 87 -17.31 -4.71 8.71
C ILE A 87 -18.81 -4.58 8.53
N ASP A 88 -19.38 -3.55 9.16
CA ASP A 88 -20.77 -3.12 8.98
C ASP A 88 -20.84 -2.09 7.85
N ARG A 89 -21.41 -2.49 6.71
CA ARG A 89 -21.49 -1.64 5.52
C ARG A 89 -22.43 -0.45 5.73
N GLU A 90 -23.52 -0.61 6.47
CA GLU A 90 -24.49 0.44 6.77
C GLU A 90 -23.89 1.54 7.66
N GLN A 91 -22.94 1.19 8.56
CA GLN A 91 -22.20 2.19 9.33
C GLN A 91 -21.17 2.96 8.49
N LEU A 92 -20.49 2.29 7.56
CA LEU A 92 -19.43 2.89 6.75
C LEU A 92 -19.95 3.67 5.54
N CYS A 93 -21.08 3.23 4.97
CA CYS A 93 -21.67 3.77 3.75
C CYS A 93 -23.16 4.09 3.98
N PRO A 94 -23.48 5.19 4.69
CA PRO A 94 -24.86 5.59 5.00
C PRO A 94 -25.64 6.11 3.78
#